data_AF-A0A833YC40-F1
#
_entry.id   AF-A0A833YC40-F1
#
_cell.length_a   1.000
_cell.length_b   1.000
_cell.length_c   1.000
_cell.angle_alpha   90.00
_cell.angle_beta   90.00
_cell.angle_gamma   90.00
#
_symmetry.space_group_name_H-M   'P 1'
#
loop_
_entity.id
_entity.type
_entity.pdbx_description
1 polymer ?
#
loop_
_entity_poly.entity_id
_entity_poly.type
_entity_poly.pdbx_seq_one_letter_code
_entity_poly.pdbx_strand_id
1 'polypeptide(L)'
;MSPKHGLPAIVRSKRCFPAACSSFLLACLLAFTLQIVFFSPISPAGSLDLPVSSSASSLPANNKLQGVLKLGEGFLKDPEDVCVDKEGTIYAATRDGWIKRLHRNGSWENWKMMNSRTLLGITITKEGDLIVCDSEKGLIRIGEDGVNVLATHVNGSKIR
;
A
#
# COMPACT_ATOMS: atom_id res chain seq x y z
N MET A 1 -79.13 -14.84 30.07
CA MET A 1 -78.32 -16.07 29.92
C MET A 1 -77.22 -15.75 28.90
N SER A 2 -76.00 -15.48 29.37
CA SER A 2 -74.86 -15.06 28.52
C SER A 2 -74.52 -16.10 27.45
N PRO A 3 -73.91 -15.68 26.33
CA PRO A 3 -72.63 -16.30 26.00
C PRO A 3 -71.57 -15.39 25.30
N LYS A 4 -70.34 -15.58 25.79
CA LYS A 4 -69.08 -15.84 25.07
C LYS A 4 -68.49 -14.73 24.16
N HIS A 5 -67.51 -14.01 24.73
CA HIS A 5 -66.47 -13.32 23.98
C HIS A 5 -65.52 -14.33 23.31
N GLY A 6 -65.41 -14.28 21.98
CA GLY A 6 -64.36 -14.95 21.20
C GLY A 6 -63.12 -14.07 21.07
N LEU A 7 -61.93 -14.70 21.11
CA LEU A 7 -60.62 -14.04 20.93
C LEU A 7 -60.46 -13.38 19.55
N PRO A 8 -59.68 -12.29 19.41
CA PRO A 8 -59.45 -11.63 18.14
C PRO A 8 -58.42 -12.39 17.27
N ALA A 9 -58.68 -12.40 15.97
CA ALA A 9 -57.82 -12.98 14.94
C ALA A 9 -56.54 -12.17 14.70
N ILE A 10 -55.43 -12.86 14.50
CA ILE A 10 -54.12 -12.28 14.13
C ILE A 10 -54.15 -11.89 12.64
N VAL A 11 -54.04 -10.58 12.36
CA VAL A 11 -53.88 -10.06 11.00
C VAL A 11 -52.40 -10.09 10.61
N ARG A 12 -52.08 -10.90 9.59
CA ARG A 12 -50.73 -11.02 9.03
C ARG A 12 -50.50 -9.89 8.02
N SER A 13 -49.74 -8.87 8.43
CA SER A 13 -49.33 -7.74 7.58
C SER A 13 -48.39 -8.21 6.46
N LYS A 14 -48.82 -8.12 5.21
CA LYS A 14 -47.95 -8.28 4.03
C LYS A 14 -47.18 -6.96 3.85
N ARG A 15 -45.88 -6.96 4.14
CA ARG A 15 -44.99 -5.84 3.82
C ARG A 15 -44.85 -5.75 2.30
N CYS A 16 -45.59 -4.82 1.69
CA CYS A 16 -45.43 -4.43 0.29
C CYS A 16 -44.21 -3.49 0.23
N PHE A 17 -43.04 -4.02 -0.12
CA PHE A 17 -41.91 -3.17 -0.46
C PHE A 17 -42.25 -2.43 -1.75
N PRO A 18 -42.20 -1.07 -1.80
CA PRO A 18 -42.68 -0.32 -2.94
C PRO A 18 -41.75 -0.59 -4.14
N ALA A 19 -42.30 -1.16 -5.21
CA ALA A 19 -41.59 -1.50 -6.45
C ALA A 19 -40.82 -0.29 -7.06
N ALA A 20 -41.20 0.94 -6.71
CA ALA A 20 -40.56 2.18 -7.15
C ALA A 20 -39.13 2.39 -6.63
N CYS A 21 -38.79 1.92 -5.43
CA CYS A 21 -37.39 2.01 -4.94
C CYS A 21 -36.48 1.03 -5.68
N SER A 22 -37.02 -0.11 -6.10
CA SER A 22 -36.28 -1.13 -6.85
C SER A 22 -35.97 -0.66 -8.28
N SER A 23 -36.93 -0.04 -8.95
CA SER A 23 -36.72 0.50 -10.30
C SER A 23 -35.73 1.66 -10.34
N PHE A 24 -35.75 2.53 -9.34
CA PHE A 24 -34.78 3.61 -9.21
C PHE A 24 -33.34 3.09 -9.04
N LEU A 25 -33.13 2.12 -8.14
CA LEU A 25 -31.82 1.50 -7.95
C LEU A 25 -31.33 0.79 -9.22
N LEU A 26 -32.21 0.12 -9.95
CA LEU A 26 -31.87 -0.55 -11.20
C LEU A 26 -31.48 0.46 -12.29
N ALA A 27 -32.18 1.59 -12.38
CA ALA A 27 -31.84 2.68 -13.30
C ALA A 27 -30.49 3.32 -12.96
N CYS A 28 -30.19 3.55 -11.67
CA CYS A 28 -28.88 4.03 -11.23
C CYS A 28 -27.77 3.04 -11.60
N LEU A 29 -27.96 1.75 -11.30
CA LEU A 29 -27.01 0.69 -11.67
C LEU A 29 -26.75 0.66 -13.18
N LEU A 30 -27.80 0.74 -13.99
CA LEU A 30 -27.67 0.78 -15.45
C LEU A 30 -26.94 2.03 -15.94
N ALA A 31 -27.22 3.19 -15.35
CA ALA A 31 -26.52 4.43 -15.70
C ALA A 31 -25.02 4.36 -15.36
N PHE A 32 -24.68 3.83 -14.18
CA PHE A 32 -23.28 3.64 -13.78
C PHE A 32 -22.55 2.62 -14.65
N THR A 33 -23.20 1.50 -15.01
CA THR A 33 -22.57 0.51 -15.89
C THR A 33 -22.34 1.09 -17.28
N LEU A 34 -23.30 1.82 -17.85
CA LEU A 34 -23.12 2.52 -19.12
C LEU A 34 -22.00 3.55 -19.04
N GLN A 35 -21.93 4.33 -17.96
CA GLN A 35 -20.87 5.31 -17.79
C GLN A 35 -19.48 4.66 -17.71
N ILE A 36 -19.33 3.54 -16.99
CA ILE A 36 -18.09 2.77 -16.94
C ILE A 36 -17.76 2.18 -18.32
N VAL A 37 -18.73 1.60 -19.04
CA VAL A 37 -18.48 0.95 -20.33
C VAL A 37 -18.10 1.94 -21.43
N PHE A 38 -18.80 3.08 -21.51
CA PHE A 38 -18.60 4.05 -22.59
C PHE A 38 -17.52 5.10 -22.31
N PHE A 39 -17.28 5.44 -21.04
CA PHE A 39 -16.33 6.49 -20.66
C PHE A 39 -15.12 5.99 -19.87
N SER A 40 -14.95 4.68 -19.70
CA SER A 40 -13.69 4.14 -19.17
C SER A 40 -12.56 4.44 -20.18
N PRO A 41 -11.49 5.15 -19.76
CA PRO A 41 -10.30 5.36 -20.60
C PRO A 41 -9.49 4.07 -20.80
N ILE A 42 -9.86 3.00 -20.10
CA ILE A 42 -9.22 1.69 -20.16
C ILE A 42 -10.12 0.78 -20.98
N SER A 43 -9.61 0.25 -22.10
CA SER A 43 -10.24 -0.88 -22.77
C SER A 43 -10.07 -2.11 -21.89
N PRO A 44 -11.14 -2.77 -21.41
CA PRO A 44 -10.99 -4.05 -20.75
C PRO A 44 -10.38 -5.00 -21.77
N ALA A 45 -9.11 -5.35 -21.57
CA ALA A 45 -8.54 -6.48 -22.29
C ALA A 45 -9.43 -7.67 -21.94
N GLY A 46 -10.24 -8.15 -22.89
CA GLY A 46 -10.87 -9.45 -22.78
C GLY A 46 -9.81 -10.44 -22.36
N SER A 47 -10.18 -11.40 -21.48
CA SER A 47 -9.33 -12.45 -20.89
C SER A 47 -7.89 -12.35 -21.38
N LEU A 48 -6.98 -11.84 -20.55
CA LEU A 48 -5.56 -11.88 -20.87
C LEU A 48 -5.21 -13.33 -21.25
N ASP A 49 -5.15 -13.60 -22.56
CA ASP A 49 -4.66 -14.84 -23.13
C ASP A 49 -3.16 -14.83 -22.93
N LEU A 50 -2.75 -14.88 -21.66
CA LEU A 50 -1.43 -15.29 -21.29
C LEU A 50 -1.26 -16.67 -21.91
N PRO A 51 -0.19 -16.92 -22.67
CA PRO A 51 0.07 -18.25 -23.17
C PRO A 51 -0.01 -19.19 -21.97
N VAL A 52 -0.89 -20.20 -22.05
CA VAL A 52 -0.94 -21.29 -21.06
C VAL A 52 0.50 -21.71 -20.89
N SER A 53 1.04 -21.57 -19.68
CA SER A 53 2.46 -21.74 -19.37
C SER A 53 2.89 -23.12 -19.84
N SER A 54 3.37 -23.21 -21.08
CA SER A 54 3.65 -24.45 -21.78
C SER A 54 5.04 -24.93 -21.40
N SER A 55 5.33 -24.99 -20.09
CA SER A 55 6.54 -25.57 -19.48
C SER A 55 6.68 -25.23 -17.98
N ALA A 56 5.59 -25.11 -17.20
CA ALA A 56 5.75 -25.11 -15.74
C ALA A 56 6.24 -26.47 -15.20
N SER A 57 6.20 -27.53 -16.01
CA SER A 57 6.55 -28.90 -15.62
C SER A 57 8.05 -29.21 -15.54
N SER A 58 8.96 -28.26 -15.79
CA SER A 58 10.41 -28.55 -15.69
C SER A 58 11.32 -27.35 -15.39
N LEU A 59 10.82 -26.29 -14.73
CA LEU A 59 11.76 -25.32 -14.17
C LEU A 59 12.59 -26.01 -13.07
N PRO A 60 13.93 -26.08 -13.19
CA PRO A 60 14.75 -26.69 -12.15
C PRO A 60 14.64 -25.86 -10.86
N ALA A 61 14.65 -26.53 -9.71
CA ALA A 61 14.64 -25.84 -8.43
C ALA A 61 15.84 -24.88 -8.31
N ASN A 62 15.57 -23.60 -8.04
CA ASN A 62 16.60 -22.58 -7.85
C ASN A 62 16.74 -22.26 -6.35
N ASN A 63 17.75 -22.86 -5.71
CA ASN A 63 18.02 -22.68 -4.28
C ASN A 63 19.16 -21.68 -4.00
N LYS A 64 19.56 -20.85 -4.97
CA LYS A 64 20.70 -19.91 -4.80
C LYS A 64 20.55 -18.99 -3.59
N LEU A 65 19.33 -18.58 -3.26
CA LEU A 65 19.05 -17.70 -2.12
C LEU A 65 19.07 -18.40 -0.76
N GLN A 66 19.14 -19.73 -0.70
CA GLN A 66 19.22 -20.46 0.57
C GLN A 66 20.60 -20.28 1.25
N GLY A 67 21.64 -19.93 0.48
CA GLY A 67 22.99 -19.69 0.99
C GLY A 67 23.30 -18.23 1.35
N VAL A 68 22.31 -17.32 1.27
CA VAL A 68 22.53 -15.90 1.59
C VAL A 68 22.28 -15.63 3.06
N LEU A 69 23.04 -14.69 3.62
CA LEU A 69 22.79 -14.19 4.97
C LEU A 69 21.61 -13.21 4.95
N LYS A 70 20.62 -13.44 5.80
CA LYS A 70 19.52 -12.50 6.03
C LYS A 70 19.96 -11.42 7.02
N LEU A 71 20.06 -10.18 6.56
CA LEU A 71 20.33 -9.03 7.43
C LEU A 71 19.01 -8.37 7.84
N GLY A 72 18.87 -8.04 9.13
CA GLY A 72 17.72 -7.27 9.63
C GLY A 72 16.45 -8.08 9.86
N GLU A 73 16.49 -9.42 9.77
CA GLU A 73 15.36 -10.29 10.10
C GLU A 73 14.93 -10.05 11.56
N GLY A 74 13.66 -9.69 11.76
CA GLY A 74 13.11 -9.31 13.06
C GLY A 74 13.41 -7.88 13.53
N PHE A 75 14.31 -7.15 12.86
CA PHE A 75 14.69 -5.76 13.22
C PHE A 75 14.11 -4.71 12.28
N LEU A 76 13.99 -5.04 11.00
CA LEU A 76 13.44 -4.17 9.95
C LEU A 76 11.96 -4.50 9.73
N LYS A 77 11.09 -3.51 9.93
CA LYS A 77 9.66 -3.63 9.62
C LYS A 77 9.38 -3.00 8.26
N ASP A 78 9.03 -3.83 7.29
CA ASP A 78 8.70 -3.45 5.92
C ASP A 78 9.73 -2.45 5.33
N PRO A 79 11.00 -2.85 5.17
CA PRO A 79 12.02 -1.99 4.56
C PRO A 79 11.72 -1.78 3.07
N GLU A 80 11.85 -0.54 2.59
CA GLU A 80 11.62 -0.17 1.19
C GLU A 80 12.91 -0.08 0.38
N ASP A 81 13.95 0.55 0.93
CA ASP A 81 15.24 0.74 0.26
C ASP A 81 16.42 0.73 1.24
N VAL A 82 17.61 0.43 0.72
CA VAL A 82 18.86 0.36 1.47
C VAL A 82 20.02 1.03 0.73
N CYS A 83 20.94 1.64 1.48
CA CYS A 83 22.20 2.16 0.93
C CYS A 83 23.36 1.95 1.89
N VAL A 84 24.59 2.09 1.40
CA VAL A 84 25.81 1.85 2.18
C VAL A 84 26.71 3.08 2.13
N ASP A 85 27.24 3.50 3.28
CA ASP A 85 28.21 4.61 3.35
C ASP A 85 29.63 4.15 3.01
N LYS A 86 30.60 5.07 3.04
CA LYS A 86 32.01 4.76 2.75
C LYS A 86 32.64 3.90 3.85
N GLU A 87 32.10 4.00 5.06
CA GLU A 87 32.49 3.29 6.26
C GLU A 87 31.87 1.88 6.32
N GLY A 88 31.02 1.51 5.37
CA GLY A 88 30.32 0.23 5.26
C GLY A 88 29.14 0.05 6.22
N THR A 89 28.61 1.12 6.80
CA THR A 89 27.33 1.12 7.51
C THR A 89 26.20 1.00 6.50
N ILE A 90 25.25 0.10 6.75
CA ILE A 90 24.06 -0.05 5.92
C ILE A 90 22.92 0.74 6.53
N TYR A 91 22.22 1.52 5.73
CA TYR A 91 21.04 2.27 6.11
C TYR A 91 19.83 1.59 5.48
N ALA A 92 18.72 1.52 6.22
CA ALA A 92 17.46 1.01 5.74
C ALA A 92 16.32 1.96 6.10
N ALA A 93 15.49 2.32 5.13
CA ALA A 93 14.25 3.05 5.36
C ALA A 93 13.11 2.07 5.61
N THR A 94 12.45 2.17 6.77
CA THR A 94 11.38 1.24 7.18
C THR A 94 10.03 1.93 7.33
N ARG A 95 8.93 1.21 7.07
CA ARG A 95 7.56 1.77 7.18
C ARG A 95 7.09 1.96 8.62
N ASP A 96 7.87 1.55 9.62
CA ASP A 96 7.67 1.99 11.02
C ASP A 96 8.16 3.44 11.27
N GLY A 97 8.74 4.08 10.25
CA GLY A 97 9.16 5.47 10.24
C GLY A 97 10.57 5.71 10.73
N TRP A 98 11.33 4.66 11.01
CA TRP A 98 12.75 4.78 11.30
C TRP A 98 13.60 4.71 10.04
N ILE A 99 14.69 5.47 10.05
CA ILE A 99 15.92 5.09 9.34
C ILE A 99 16.76 4.29 10.32
N LYS A 100 17.05 3.04 9.96
CA LYS A 100 17.84 2.12 10.80
C LYS A 100 19.23 1.92 10.21
N ARG A 101 20.24 1.74 11.06
CA ARG A 101 21.63 1.49 10.67
C ARG A 101 22.07 0.11 11.11
N LEU A 102 22.77 -0.61 10.24
CA LEU A 102 23.59 -1.77 10.57
C LEU A 102 25.06 -1.38 10.48
N HIS A 103 25.71 -1.42 11.63
CA HIS A 103 27.14 -1.15 11.76
C HIS A 103 27.97 -2.37 11.34
N ARG A 104 29.23 -2.16 10.95
CA ARG A 104 30.16 -3.26 10.56
C ARG A 104 30.38 -4.31 11.65
N ASN A 105 30.19 -3.95 12.91
CA ASN A 105 30.27 -4.86 14.05
C ASN A 105 29.02 -5.78 14.19
N GLY A 106 28.02 -5.63 13.30
CA GLY A 106 26.78 -6.40 13.30
C GLY A 106 25.64 -5.81 14.15
N SER A 107 25.86 -4.69 14.85
CA SER A 107 24.81 -4.08 15.68
C SER A 107 23.83 -3.25 14.86
N TRP A 108 22.54 -3.37 15.19
CA TRP A 108 21.46 -2.55 14.64
C TRP A 108 21.13 -1.38 15.55
N GLU A 109 20.79 -0.25 14.93
CA GLU A 109 20.41 0.99 15.62
C GLU A 109 19.18 1.63 14.95
N ASN A 110 18.23 2.12 15.77
CA ASN A 110 17.19 3.04 15.32
C ASN A 110 17.77 4.46 15.27
N TRP A 111 18.31 4.87 14.12
CA TRP A 111 19.13 6.08 14.05
C TRP A 111 18.29 7.38 14.00
N LYS A 112 17.33 7.50 13.07
CA LYS A 112 16.51 8.72 12.93
C LYS A 112 15.03 8.40 12.73
N MET A 113 14.17 9.03 13.51
CA MET A 113 12.72 8.92 13.39
C MET A 113 12.19 9.96 12.41
N MET A 114 11.62 9.49 11.30
CA MET A 114 11.03 10.33 10.25
C MET A 114 9.56 10.63 10.47
N ASN A 115 8.89 9.92 11.39
CA ASN A 115 7.44 10.02 11.61
C ASN A 115 6.66 9.94 10.29
N SER A 116 6.98 8.94 9.46
CA SER A 116 6.40 8.74 8.13
C SER A 116 6.36 7.25 7.81
N ARG A 117 5.35 6.81 7.05
CA ARG A 117 5.24 5.41 6.59
C ARG A 117 5.35 5.30 5.05
N THR A 118 5.73 6.42 4.43
CA THR A 118 5.73 6.66 2.98
C THR A 118 7.13 6.96 2.45
N LEU A 119 8.16 6.54 3.20
CA LEU A 119 9.54 6.54 2.72
C LEU A 119 9.64 5.57 1.54
N LEU A 120 10.34 5.98 0.48
CA LEU A 120 10.45 5.21 -0.75
C LEU A 120 11.91 4.81 -1.03
N GLY A 121 12.75 5.79 -1.40
CA GLY A 121 14.14 5.55 -1.77
C GLY A 121 15.11 6.38 -0.92
N ILE A 122 16.33 5.85 -0.73
CA ILE A 122 17.39 6.51 0.03
C ILE A 122 18.74 6.44 -0.68
N THR A 123 19.58 7.46 -0.51
CA THR A 123 20.96 7.44 -0.98
C THR A 123 21.85 8.31 -0.10
N ILE A 124 23.14 8.02 -0.07
CA ILE A 124 24.12 8.81 0.66
C ILE A 124 24.78 9.82 -0.27
N THR A 125 24.89 11.05 0.20
CA THR A 125 25.59 12.14 -0.47
C THR A 125 27.10 11.97 -0.36
N LYS A 126 27.88 12.76 -1.11
CA LYS A 126 29.35 12.70 -1.01
C LYS A 126 29.85 13.16 0.36
N GLU A 127 29.07 14.02 1.01
CA GLU A 127 29.32 14.63 2.31
C GLU A 127 28.96 13.71 3.49
N GLY A 128 28.25 12.61 3.24
CA GLY A 128 27.86 11.62 4.26
C GLY A 128 26.43 11.76 4.79
N ASP A 129 25.67 12.75 4.32
CA ASP A 129 24.26 12.88 4.67
C ASP A 129 23.39 11.93 3.84
N LEU A 130 22.24 11.56 4.39
CA LEU A 130 21.25 10.72 3.72
C LEU A 130 20.22 11.60 2.99
N ILE A 131 20.00 11.33 1.72
CA ILE A 131 18.84 11.82 0.98
C ILE A 131 17.74 10.76 1.05
N VAL A 132 16.54 11.19 1.38
CA VAL A 132 15.36 10.33 1.53
C VAL A 132 14.22 10.90 0.70
N CYS A 133 13.59 10.05 -0.10
CA CYS A 133 12.35 10.35 -0.79
C CYS A 133 11.16 9.87 0.05
N ASP A 134 10.19 10.75 0.26
CA ASP A 134 8.94 10.46 0.94
C ASP A 134 7.78 10.94 0.07
N SER A 135 6.81 10.06 -0.25
CA SER A 135 5.71 10.43 -1.16
C SER A 135 4.75 11.48 -0.59
N GLU A 136 4.77 11.73 0.72
CA GLU A 136 3.96 12.77 1.35
C GLU A 136 4.76 14.05 1.64
N LYS A 137 6.05 13.90 1.99
CA LYS A 137 6.90 15.01 2.46
C LYS A 137 7.88 15.54 1.40
N GLY A 138 8.06 14.82 0.29
CA GLY A 138 8.97 15.19 -0.80
C GLY A 138 10.40 14.71 -0.58
N LEU A 139 11.37 15.52 -0.99
CA LEU A 139 12.79 15.20 -0.90
C LEU A 139 13.38 15.77 0.39
N ILE A 140 14.06 14.93 1.18
CA ILE A 140 14.55 15.26 2.51
C ILE A 140 16.05 14.93 2.59
N ARG A 141 16.83 15.78 3.26
CA ARG A 141 18.21 15.52 3.68
C ARG A 141 18.25 15.26 5.18
N ILE A 142 19.00 14.26 5.59
CA ILE A 142 19.23 13.89 6.98
C ILE A 142 20.72 13.85 7.22
N GLY A 143 21.22 14.78 8.03
CA GLY A 143 22.59 14.78 8.53
C GLY A 143 22.63 14.61 10.04
N GLU A 144 23.84 14.68 10.60
CA GLU A 144 24.02 14.72 12.05
C GLU A 144 23.36 15.97 12.66
N ASP A 145 23.37 17.09 11.93
CA ASP A 145 22.76 18.38 12.32
C ASP A 145 21.21 18.33 12.33
N GLY A 146 20.59 17.31 11.74
CA GLY A 146 19.14 17.13 11.75
C GLY A 146 18.52 16.79 10.40
N VAL A 147 17.21 17.03 10.30
CA VAL A 147 16.37 16.69 9.14
C VAL A 147 15.92 17.99 8.45
N ASN A 148 16.20 18.10 7.15
CA ASN A 148 15.87 19.28 6.35
C ASN A 148 15.11 18.88 5.07
N VAL A 149 13.97 19.51 4.81
CA VAL A 149 13.19 19.26 3.58
C VAL A 149 13.79 20.08 2.44
N LEU A 150 14.32 19.41 1.43
CA LEU A 150 14.95 20.03 0.27
C LEU A 150 13.94 20.49 -0.77
N ALA A 151 12.90 19.70 -1.02
CA ALA A 151 11.88 20.03 -2.01
C ALA A 151 10.54 19.38 -1.70
N THR A 152 9.47 20.16 -1.81
CA THR A 152 8.07 19.66 -1.70
C THR A 152 7.29 19.83 -3.00
N HIS A 153 7.77 20.68 -3.92
CA HIS A 153 7.09 21.04 -5.17
C HIS A 153 8.07 21.14 -6.34
N VAL A 154 7.58 20.87 -7.55
CA VAL A 154 8.24 21.12 -8.83
C VAL A 154 7.22 21.78 -9.77
N ASN A 155 7.58 22.88 -10.41
CA ASN A 155 6.70 23.63 -11.32
C ASN A 155 5.31 23.96 -10.72
N GLY A 156 5.27 24.34 -9.44
CA GLY A 156 4.04 24.66 -8.72
C GLY A 156 3.19 23.45 -8.29
N SER A 157 3.57 22.23 -8.65
CA SER A 157 2.87 21.00 -8.27
C SER A 157 3.60 20.28 -7.14
N LYS A 158 2.86 19.73 -6.17
CA LYS A 158 3.44 18.95 -5.08
C LYS A 158 4.06 17.66 -5.64
N ILE A 159 5.25 17.30 -5.16
CA ILE A 159 5.88 16.00 -5.44
C ILE A 159 5.05 14.91 -4.73
N ARG A 160 4.55 13.93 -5.48
CA ARG A 160 3.70 12.82 -5.01
C ARG A 160 4.07 11.52 -5.70
#